data_AF-A0A0L6JX91-F1
#
_entry.id   AF-A0A0L6JX91-F1
#
_cell.length_a   1.000
_cell.length_b   1.000
_cell.length_c   1.000
_cell.angle_alpha   90.00
_cell.angle_beta   90.00
_cell.angle_gamma   90.00
#
_symmetry.space_group_name_H-M   'P 1'
#
loop_
_entity.id
_entity.type
_entity.pdbx_description
1 polymer ?
#
loop_
_entity_poly.entity_id
_entity_poly.type
_entity_poly.pdbx_seq_one_letter_code
_entity_poly.pdbx_strand_id
1 'polypeptide(L)'
;MELKKLLLHLNYLSVVFHNKGIKDIYTNSKIYELVIAEQLGHTIINGHAHTFDAITPNGEIVEYKHFKLSSSNHTWAFNDFSKKTIEKLNTIQYVIFAEIDDNMVRPIVSKMYVVSARDVAKYLASATLQIKNSRYMINVSTNQIKQNMNYNLIYPKYKEFSKELNDVFDTVYQIEQKTNILGLLTSNKIWELLVADILGHTVNSEQKKHDAVDELGNTFEYKISGDKKVWTFQDISDNVLDSYLNDKAIILAVVNKSIFGVRDIYMCNPNAMVTLLRKKLQKKILKKMEKGEKVTRLSVAFGKRNLMELIEGGYAQCLL
;
A
#
# COMPACT_ATOMS: atom_id res chain seq x y z
N MET A 1 -4.88 22.91 -16.48
CA MET A 1 -5.31 22.22 -17.72
C MET A 1 -4.46 21.01 -18.07
N GLU A 2 -3.14 21.05 -17.85
CA GLU A 2 -2.23 19.94 -18.22
C GLU A 2 -2.24 18.77 -17.23
N LEU A 3 -2.22 19.02 -15.91
CA LEU A 3 -2.33 17.98 -14.87
C LEU A 3 -3.61 17.13 -15.04
N LYS A 4 -4.74 17.79 -15.28
CA LYS A 4 -6.02 17.12 -15.55
C LYS A 4 -5.94 16.14 -16.73
N LYS A 5 -5.19 16.47 -17.80
CA LYS A 5 -5.00 15.56 -18.94
C LYS A 5 -4.18 14.33 -18.55
N LEU A 6 -3.13 14.50 -17.73
CA LEU A 6 -2.33 13.39 -17.22
C LEU A 6 -3.15 12.48 -16.30
N LEU A 7 -3.94 13.04 -15.39
CA LEU A 7 -4.84 12.27 -14.52
C LEU A 7 -5.92 11.51 -15.32
N LEU A 8 -6.48 12.12 -16.37
CA LEU A 8 -7.39 11.44 -17.29
C LEU A 8 -6.70 10.32 -18.08
N HIS A 9 -5.41 10.47 -18.40
CA HIS A 9 -4.64 9.40 -19.04
C HIS A 9 -4.41 8.22 -18.09
N LEU A 10 -4.12 8.45 -16.81
CA LEU A 10 -4.04 7.38 -15.79
C LEU A 10 -5.38 6.66 -15.60
N ASN A 11 -6.50 7.38 -15.72
CA ASN A 11 -7.86 6.80 -15.75
C ASN A 11 -8.03 5.85 -16.94
N TYR A 12 -7.69 6.31 -18.14
CA TYR A 12 -7.70 5.45 -19.32
C TYR A 12 -6.83 4.19 -19.12
N LEU A 13 -5.58 4.35 -18.65
CA LEU A 13 -4.67 3.23 -18.41
C LEU A 13 -5.23 2.25 -17.38
N SER A 14 -5.89 2.74 -16.32
CA SER A 14 -6.57 1.86 -15.34
C SER A 14 -7.67 1.02 -15.96
N VAL A 15 -8.47 1.62 -16.85
CA VAL A 15 -9.52 0.88 -17.57
C VAL A 15 -8.90 -0.19 -18.47
N VAL A 16 -7.80 0.12 -19.15
CA VAL A 16 -7.07 -0.86 -19.98
C VAL A 16 -6.57 -2.03 -19.14
N PHE A 17 -5.90 -1.76 -18.01
CA PHE A 17 -5.46 -2.80 -17.08
C PHE A 17 -6.64 -3.58 -16.50
N HIS A 18 -7.72 -2.92 -16.13
CA HIS A 18 -8.93 -3.57 -15.64
C HIS A 18 -9.50 -4.56 -16.66
N ASN A 19 -9.53 -4.20 -17.95
CA ASN A 19 -9.97 -5.08 -19.04
C ASN A 19 -9.04 -6.27 -19.27
N LYS A 20 -7.75 -6.13 -18.95
CA LYS A 20 -6.77 -7.25 -18.87
C LYS A 20 -6.91 -8.05 -17.58
N GLY A 21 -7.93 -7.74 -16.77
CA GLY A 21 -8.12 -8.28 -15.44
C GLY A 21 -7.00 -7.83 -14.52
N ILE A 22 -6.72 -6.54 -14.35
CA ILE A 22 -5.85 -6.02 -13.30
C ILE A 22 -6.58 -4.84 -12.65
N LYS A 23 -7.11 -5.05 -11.44
CA LYS A 23 -8.10 -4.11 -10.86
C LYS A 23 -7.51 -2.89 -10.15
N ASP A 24 -6.24 -2.95 -9.76
CA ASP A 24 -5.57 -1.94 -8.92
C ASP A 24 -4.06 -2.01 -9.11
N ILE A 25 -3.50 -1.04 -9.83
CA ILE A 25 -2.06 -0.92 -10.07
C ILE A 25 -1.42 0.19 -9.22
N TYR A 26 -2.21 1.14 -8.72
CA TYR A 26 -1.68 2.38 -8.13
C TYR A 26 -1.54 2.36 -6.61
N THR A 27 -2.14 1.37 -5.94
CA THR A 27 -2.12 1.32 -4.48
C THR A 27 -0.90 0.57 -3.98
N ASN A 28 -0.22 1.11 -2.96
CA ASN A 28 0.77 0.40 -2.13
C ASN A 28 1.84 -0.34 -2.95
N SER A 29 2.46 0.33 -3.93
CA SER A 29 3.55 -0.25 -4.73
C SER A 29 3.15 -1.46 -5.60
N LYS A 30 1.86 -1.76 -5.78
CA LYS A 30 1.41 -2.90 -6.61
C LYS A 30 1.92 -2.89 -8.04
N ILE A 31 2.15 -1.72 -8.62
CA ILE A 31 2.70 -1.64 -9.99
C ILE A 31 4.06 -2.31 -10.12
N TYR A 32 4.84 -2.42 -9.05
CA TYR A 32 6.14 -3.09 -9.09
C TYR A 32 6.00 -4.62 -9.15
N GLU A 33 4.87 -5.19 -8.71
CA GLU A 33 4.55 -6.60 -8.96
C GLU A 33 4.34 -6.85 -10.45
N LEU A 34 3.74 -5.88 -11.16
CA LEU A 34 3.57 -5.92 -12.61
C LEU A 34 4.92 -5.78 -13.35
N VAL A 35 5.83 -4.94 -12.87
CA VAL A 35 7.22 -4.87 -13.40
C VAL A 35 7.89 -6.24 -13.32
N ILE A 36 7.81 -6.90 -12.15
CA ILE A 36 8.37 -8.24 -11.96
C ILE A 36 7.70 -9.24 -12.92
N ALA A 37 6.37 -9.23 -13.00
CA ALA A 37 5.63 -10.17 -13.83
C ALA A 37 5.94 -10.01 -15.32
N GLU A 38 5.95 -8.79 -15.86
CA GLU A 38 6.24 -8.57 -17.29
C GLU A 38 7.68 -8.96 -17.66
N GLN A 39 8.66 -8.61 -16.80
CA GLN A 39 10.07 -8.94 -17.03
C GLN A 39 10.30 -10.46 -17.02
N LEU A 40 9.59 -11.19 -16.15
CA LEU A 40 9.69 -12.65 -16.04
C LEU A 40 8.71 -13.42 -16.95
N GLY A 41 7.77 -12.73 -17.59
CA GLY A 41 6.70 -13.36 -18.37
C GLY A 41 5.67 -14.12 -17.53
N HIS A 42 5.48 -13.73 -16.27
CA HIS A 42 4.47 -14.30 -15.39
C HIS A 42 3.10 -13.66 -15.62
N THR A 43 2.03 -14.35 -15.23
CA THR A 43 0.66 -13.84 -15.22
C THR A 43 0.27 -13.42 -13.81
N ILE A 44 -0.12 -12.16 -13.60
CA ILE A 44 -0.54 -11.64 -12.29
C ILE A 44 -1.85 -12.32 -11.84
N ILE A 45 -1.91 -12.69 -10.56
CA ILE A 45 -3.14 -13.11 -9.90
C ILE A 45 -3.78 -11.90 -9.25
N ASN A 46 -5.00 -11.55 -9.65
CA ASN A 46 -5.74 -10.49 -8.95
C ASN A 46 -6.17 -10.93 -7.58
N GLY A 47 -5.56 -10.37 -6.56
CA GLY A 47 -6.19 -10.44 -5.26
C GLY A 47 -5.81 -9.34 -4.29
N HIS A 48 -6.43 -9.48 -3.13
CA HIS A 48 -6.20 -8.64 -1.97
C HIS A 48 -5.13 -9.28 -1.08
N ALA A 49 -4.88 -8.71 0.10
CA ALA A 49 -4.04 -9.36 1.10
C ALA A 49 -4.40 -10.86 1.24
N HIS A 50 -3.36 -11.71 1.28
CA HIS A 50 -3.43 -13.17 1.39
C HIS A 50 -3.73 -13.96 0.10
N THR A 51 -3.88 -13.33 -1.07
CA THR A 51 -3.74 -14.05 -2.34
C THR A 51 -2.27 -14.15 -2.74
N PHE A 52 -1.94 -15.07 -3.64
CA PHE A 52 -0.62 -15.12 -4.29
C PHE A 52 -0.51 -14.03 -5.35
N ASP A 53 0.71 -13.75 -5.79
CA ASP A 53 0.98 -12.60 -6.65
C ASP A 53 0.96 -12.96 -8.13
N ALA A 54 1.47 -14.13 -8.52
CA ALA A 54 1.52 -14.53 -9.94
C ALA A 54 1.60 -16.04 -10.20
N ILE A 55 1.45 -16.40 -11.48
CA ILE A 55 1.66 -17.73 -12.04
C ILE A 55 2.78 -17.67 -13.09
N THR A 56 3.74 -18.58 -13.02
CA THR A 56 4.84 -18.71 -14.01
C THR A 56 4.33 -19.29 -15.33
N PRO A 57 5.10 -19.21 -16.44
CA PRO A 57 4.75 -19.88 -17.70
C PRO A 57 4.50 -21.39 -17.57
N ASN A 58 5.09 -22.04 -16.55
CA ASN A 58 4.93 -23.47 -16.29
C ASN A 58 3.72 -23.80 -15.40
N GLY A 59 2.92 -22.81 -15.02
CA GLY A 59 1.74 -22.99 -14.16
C GLY A 59 2.03 -23.01 -12.66
N GLU A 60 3.26 -22.68 -12.24
CA GLU A 60 3.63 -22.63 -10.82
C GLU A 60 3.17 -21.32 -10.17
N ILE A 61 2.73 -21.39 -8.92
CA ILE A 61 2.29 -20.21 -8.18
C ILE A 61 3.47 -19.63 -7.41
N VAL A 62 3.61 -18.30 -7.46
CA VAL A 62 4.70 -17.58 -6.80
C VAL A 62 4.20 -16.40 -5.97
N GLU A 63 4.95 -16.09 -4.91
CA GLU A 63 4.82 -14.88 -4.11
C GLU A 63 6.01 -13.96 -4.40
N TYR A 64 5.74 -12.68 -4.57
CA TYR A 64 6.73 -11.64 -4.69
C TYR A 64 6.96 -10.96 -3.36
N LYS A 65 8.21 -10.60 -3.13
CA LYS A 65 8.61 -9.58 -2.18
C LYS A 65 9.56 -8.66 -2.91
N HIS A 66 9.40 -7.35 -2.75
CA HIS A 66 10.30 -6.41 -3.39
C HIS A 66 10.67 -5.26 -2.46
N PHE A 67 11.82 -4.64 -2.75
CA PHE A 67 12.14 -3.30 -2.29
C PHE A 67 12.72 -2.51 -3.48
N LYS A 68 12.78 -1.20 -3.32
CA LYS A 68 13.30 -0.28 -4.33
C LYS A 68 14.67 0.25 -3.91
N LEU A 69 15.59 0.45 -4.84
CA LEU A 69 16.92 0.97 -4.53
C LEU A 69 16.88 2.35 -3.88
N SER A 70 15.91 3.18 -4.28
CA SER A 70 15.66 4.49 -3.63
C SER A 70 15.15 4.40 -2.19
N SER A 71 14.72 3.22 -1.71
CA SER A 71 14.25 3.04 -0.35
C SER A 71 15.41 3.11 0.65
N SER A 72 15.15 3.66 1.84
CA SER A 72 16.11 3.65 2.95
C SER A 72 16.30 2.27 3.59
N ASN A 73 15.43 1.30 3.28
CA ASN A 73 15.50 -0.06 3.83
C ASN A 73 15.56 -1.09 2.70
N HIS A 74 16.74 -1.71 2.53
CA HIS A 74 16.99 -2.77 1.54
C HIS A 74 16.74 -4.16 2.10
N THR A 75 15.54 -4.36 2.64
CA THR A 75 15.06 -5.65 3.15
C THR A 75 13.63 -5.92 2.69
N TRP A 76 13.26 -7.19 2.66
CA TRP A 76 11.95 -7.64 2.24
C TRP A 76 11.07 -7.90 3.46
N ALA A 77 10.01 -7.10 3.62
CA ALA A 77 9.12 -7.20 4.76
C ALA A 77 8.06 -8.30 4.58
N PHE A 78 7.96 -9.18 5.57
CA PHE A 78 6.76 -9.98 5.82
C PHE A 78 5.94 -9.26 6.89
N ASN A 79 4.84 -8.62 6.47
CA ASN A 79 3.96 -7.84 7.34
C ASN A 79 3.06 -8.68 8.26
N ASP A 80 3.16 -10.00 8.17
CA ASP A 80 2.52 -10.97 9.05
C ASP A 80 3.25 -12.31 8.95
N PHE A 81 4.03 -12.69 9.96
CA PHE A 81 4.65 -14.02 10.05
C PHE A 81 3.81 -15.03 10.83
N SER A 82 2.50 -14.82 10.99
CA SER A 82 1.62 -15.76 11.68
C SER A 82 1.70 -17.18 11.11
N LYS A 83 1.24 -18.15 11.92
CA LYS A 83 1.12 -19.56 11.50
C LYS A 83 0.40 -19.70 10.16
N LYS A 84 -0.63 -18.89 9.91
CA LYS A 84 -1.38 -18.89 8.65
C LYS A 84 -0.52 -18.46 7.45
N THR A 85 0.34 -17.45 7.60
CA THR A 85 1.27 -17.04 6.53
C THR A 85 2.27 -18.15 6.25
N ILE A 86 2.84 -18.75 7.29
CA ILE A 86 3.80 -19.85 7.16
C ILE A 86 3.15 -21.07 6.48
N GLU A 87 1.92 -21.41 6.84
CA GLU A 87 1.14 -22.47 6.18
C GLU A 87 0.86 -22.14 4.71
N LYS A 88 0.48 -20.89 4.39
CA LYS A 88 0.27 -20.42 3.00
C LYS A 88 1.54 -20.63 2.15
N LEU A 89 2.72 -20.29 2.67
CA LEU A 89 3.98 -20.46 1.94
C LEU A 89 4.26 -21.92 1.57
N ASN A 90 3.83 -22.89 2.40
CA ASN A 90 4.01 -24.31 2.07
C ASN A 90 3.11 -24.80 0.93
N THR A 91 2.19 -23.97 0.42
CA THR A 91 1.27 -24.33 -0.68
C THR A 91 1.73 -23.83 -2.04
N ILE A 92 2.88 -23.13 -2.11
CA ILE A 92 3.44 -22.57 -3.36
C ILE A 92 4.86 -23.04 -3.60
N GLN A 93 5.36 -22.81 -4.81
CA GLN A 93 6.68 -23.28 -5.22
C GLN A 93 7.79 -22.35 -4.74
N TYR A 94 7.69 -21.06 -5.04
CA TYR A 94 8.78 -20.11 -4.82
C TYR A 94 8.30 -18.78 -4.23
N VAL A 95 9.20 -18.17 -3.47
CA VAL A 95 9.16 -16.74 -3.16
C VAL A 95 10.28 -16.06 -3.94
N ILE A 96 9.94 -15.00 -4.66
CA ILE A 96 10.88 -14.18 -5.43
C ILE A 96 11.13 -12.90 -4.64
N PHE A 97 12.36 -12.75 -4.16
CA PHE A 97 12.84 -11.56 -3.49
C PHE A 97 13.53 -10.65 -4.51
N ALA A 98 12.77 -9.70 -5.07
CA ALA A 98 13.19 -8.81 -6.13
C ALA A 98 13.78 -7.50 -5.58
N GLU A 99 14.88 -7.06 -6.17
CA GLU A 99 15.38 -5.68 -6.05
C GLU A 99 14.95 -4.91 -7.30
N ILE A 100 14.25 -3.80 -7.08
CA ILE A 100 13.81 -2.91 -8.14
C ILE A 100 14.77 -1.73 -8.23
N ASP A 101 15.40 -1.55 -9.38
CA ASP A 101 16.09 -0.30 -9.71
C ASP A 101 15.06 0.70 -10.22
N ASP A 102 14.75 1.68 -9.38
CA ASP A 102 13.82 2.78 -9.65
C ASP A 102 14.53 4.13 -9.80
N ASN A 103 15.83 4.13 -10.11
CA ASN A 103 16.58 5.36 -10.41
C ASN A 103 16.27 5.90 -11.81
N MET A 104 15.65 5.07 -12.66
CA MET A 104 15.15 5.46 -13.98
C MET A 104 13.64 5.67 -13.93
N VAL A 105 13.13 6.49 -14.87
CA VAL A 105 11.68 6.72 -15.05
C VAL A 105 10.90 5.42 -15.14
N ARG A 106 11.46 4.44 -15.85
CA ARG A 106 10.88 3.10 -16.04
C ARG A 106 11.69 2.09 -15.23
N PRO A 107 11.19 1.66 -14.06
CA PRO A 107 11.93 0.78 -13.16
C PRO A 107 12.11 -0.62 -13.72
N ILE A 108 13.20 -1.29 -13.34
CA ILE A 108 13.48 -2.68 -13.74
C ILE A 108 13.81 -3.54 -12.52
N VAL A 109 13.64 -4.86 -12.66
CA VAL A 109 14.22 -5.79 -11.68
C VAL A 109 15.72 -5.88 -11.96
N SER A 110 16.56 -5.41 -11.05
CA SER A 110 18.03 -5.43 -11.21
C SER A 110 18.63 -6.79 -10.84
N LYS A 111 18.11 -7.39 -9.77
CA LYS A 111 18.48 -8.72 -9.28
C LYS A 111 17.34 -9.34 -8.48
N MET A 112 17.34 -10.66 -8.39
CA MET A 112 16.39 -11.38 -7.54
C MET A 112 16.98 -12.65 -6.94
N TYR A 113 16.52 -12.98 -5.74
CA TYR A 113 16.74 -14.28 -5.12
C TYR A 113 15.46 -15.11 -5.27
N VAL A 114 15.55 -16.22 -5.97
CA VAL A 114 14.47 -17.21 -6.08
C VAL A 114 14.73 -18.29 -5.03
N VAL A 115 13.81 -18.40 -4.08
CA VAL A 115 13.93 -19.29 -2.91
C VAL A 115 12.73 -20.21 -2.88
N SER A 116 12.94 -21.50 -2.55
CA SER A 116 11.81 -22.41 -2.33
C SER A 116 10.93 -21.87 -1.21
N ALA A 117 9.61 -21.85 -1.42
CA ALA A 117 8.71 -21.28 -0.42
C ALA A 117 8.72 -22.08 0.89
N ARG A 118 9.05 -23.37 0.81
CA ARG A 118 9.27 -24.24 1.97
C ARG A 118 10.47 -23.78 2.82
N ASP A 119 11.57 -23.35 2.20
CA ASP A 119 12.73 -22.88 2.96
C ASP A 119 12.47 -21.49 3.57
N VAL A 120 11.73 -20.63 2.88
CA VAL A 120 11.24 -19.38 3.48
C VAL A 120 10.34 -19.68 4.68
N ALA A 121 9.40 -20.62 4.56
CA ALA A 121 8.51 -21.02 5.64
C ALA A 121 9.27 -21.56 6.87
N LYS A 122 10.27 -22.42 6.66
CA LYS A 122 11.15 -22.93 7.73
C LYS A 122 11.91 -21.80 8.42
N TYR A 123 12.50 -20.89 7.63
CA TYR A 123 13.23 -19.74 8.17
C TYR A 123 12.31 -18.84 8.99
N LEU A 124 11.12 -18.49 8.48
CA LEU A 124 10.17 -17.67 9.23
C LEU A 124 9.76 -18.37 10.54
N ALA A 125 9.50 -19.67 10.50
CA ALA A 125 9.14 -20.43 11.68
C ALA A 125 10.25 -20.41 12.75
N SER A 126 11.52 -20.53 12.38
CA SER A 126 12.64 -20.51 13.32
C SER A 126 13.01 -19.10 13.80
N ALA A 127 13.13 -18.15 12.87
CA ALA A 127 13.56 -16.78 13.13
C ALA A 127 12.56 -16.02 14.01
N THR A 128 11.29 -16.42 14.00
CA THR A 128 10.22 -15.70 14.72
C THR A 128 9.94 -16.24 16.12
N LEU A 129 10.54 -17.36 16.54
CA LEU A 129 10.32 -17.97 17.86
C LEU A 129 10.57 -17.00 19.03
N GLN A 130 11.53 -16.09 18.87
CA GLN A 130 11.95 -15.14 19.90
C GLN A 130 11.56 -13.69 19.57
N ILE A 131 10.93 -13.43 18.41
CA ILE A 131 10.56 -12.08 18.02
C ILE A 131 9.36 -11.63 18.84
N LYS A 132 9.61 -10.69 19.75
CA LYS A 132 8.58 -10.01 20.53
C LYS A 132 8.34 -8.62 19.93
N ASN A 133 7.79 -8.57 18.72
CA ASN A 133 7.24 -7.32 18.19
C ASN A 133 5.73 -7.42 18.09
N SER A 134 5.07 -6.29 18.34
CA SER A 134 3.62 -6.22 18.36
C SER A 134 3.06 -6.43 16.95
N ARG A 135 3.74 -5.95 15.90
CA ARG A 135 3.25 -5.97 14.50
C ARG A 135 3.30 -7.33 13.81
N TYR A 136 3.96 -8.35 14.37
CA TYR A 136 4.25 -9.63 13.70
C TYR A 136 4.93 -9.43 12.35
N MET A 137 5.86 -8.47 12.29
CA MET A 137 6.60 -8.14 11.08
C MET A 137 8.04 -8.63 11.18
N ILE A 138 8.56 -9.22 10.11
CA ILE A 138 9.99 -9.58 10.01
C ILE A 138 10.53 -9.10 8.68
N ASN A 139 11.70 -8.48 8.73
CA ASN A 139 12.44 -8.08 7.55
C ASN A 139 13.46 -9.17 7.23
N VAL A 140 13.46 -9.62 5.98
CA VAL A 140 14.44 -10.56 5.46
C VAL A 140 15.45 -9.78 4.64
N SER A 141 16.71 -9.87 5.02
CA SER A 141 17.84 -9.24 4.33
C SER A 141 18.53 -10.21 3.37
N THR A 142 19.33 -9.66 2.46
CA THR A 142 20.19 -10.46 1.58
C THR A 142 21.08 -11.43 2.36
N ASN A 143 21.70 -10.99 3.46
CA ASN A 143 22.57 -11.84 4.27
C ASN A 143 21.79 -13.00 4.91
N GLN A 144 20.56 -12.75 5.37
CA GLN A 144 19.71 -13.80 5.94
C GLN A 144 19.33 -14.84 4.90
N ILE A 145 19.00 -14.45 3.66
CA ILE A 145 18.78 -15.40 2.56
C ILE A 145 20.03 -16.24 2.33
N LYS A 146 21.18 -15.60 2.16
CA LYS A 146 22.45 -16.27 1.84
C LYS A 146 22.91 -17.27 2.90
N GLN A 147 22.66 -16.98 4.17
CA GLN A 147 23.12 -17.79 5.29
C GLN A 147 22.13 -18.89 5.70
N ASN A 148 20.83 -18.71 5.45
CA ASN A 148 19.79 -19.56 6.07
C ASN A 148 18.88 -20.27 5.07
N MET A 149 18.98 -19.99 3.77
CA MET A 149 18.07 -20.54 2.76
C MET A 149 18.85 -21.02 1.54
N ASN A 150 18.35 -22.04 0.86
CA ASN A 150 18.83 -22.39 -0.47
C ASN A 150 18.22 -21.43 -1.50
N TYR A 151 19.05 -20.80 -2.31
CA TYR A 151 18.60 -19.75 -3.23
C TYR A 151 19.28 -19.86 -4.60
N ASN A 152 18.56 -19.40 -5.62
CA ASN A 152 19.13 -19.11 -6.93
C ASN A 152 19.16 -17.59 -7.10
N LEU A 153 20.36 -17.03 -7.30
CA LEU A 153 20.52 -15.62 -7.63
C LEU A 153 20.40 -15.44 -9.15
N ILE A 154 19.50 -14.57 -9.57
CA ILE A 154 19.24 -14.30 -10.99
C ILE A 154 19.37 -12.81 -11.25
N TYR A 155 20.07 -12.48 -12.33
CA TYR A 155 20.10 -11.15 -12.94
C TYR A 155 19.21 -11.21 -14.19
N PRO A 156 17.93 -10.84 -14.08
CA PRO A 156 17.01 -10.97 -15.19
C PRO A 156 17.46 -10.08 -16.34
N LYS A 157 17.40 -10.60 -17.57
CA LYS A 157 17.67 -9.80 -18.76
C LYS A 157 16.63 -8.68 -18.85
N TYR A 158 17.06 -7.54 -19.37
CA TYR A 158 16.11 -6.49 -19.74
C TYR A 158 15.13 -7.05 -20.77
N LYS A 159 13.86 -6.73 -20.56
CA LYS A 159 12.78 -7.05 -21.47
C LYS A 159 11.95 -5.78 -21.63
N GLU A 160 11.57 -5.48 -22.87
CA GLU A 160 10.68 -4.36 -23.13
C GLU A 160 9.31 -4.63 -22.48
N PHE A 161 8.87 -3.69 -21.64
CA PHE A 161 7.57 -3.74 -21.01
C PHE A 161 6.46 -3.41 -22.01
N SER A 162 5.24 -3.78 -21.67
CA SER A 162 4.06 -3.36 -22.39
C SER A 162 4.03 -1.84 -22.53
N LYS A 163 3.49 -1.37 -23.66
CA LYS A 163 3.33 0.06 -23.91
C LYS A 163 2.56 0.71 -22.77
N GLU A 164 1.52 0.06 -22.26
CA GLU A 164 0.69 0.60 -21.20
C GLU A 164 1.43 0.73 -19.87
N LEU A 165 2.31 -0.21 -19.52
CA LEU A 165 3.12 -0.09 -18.31
C LEU A 165 4.13 1.07 -18.43
N ASN A 166 4.77 1.20 -19.59
CA ASN A 166 5.66 2.34 -19.89
C ASN A 166 4.89 3.67 -19.82
N ASP A 167 3.70 3.74 -20.41
CA ASP A 167 2.85 4.94 -20.42
C ASP A 167 2.44 5.34 -18.99
N VAL A 168 2.20 4.37 -18.09
CA VAL A 168 1.93 4.68 -16.67
C VAL A 168 3.14 5.38 -16.04
N PHE A 169 4.33 4.81 -16.16
CA PHE A 169 5.54 5.38 -15.56
C PHE A 169 5.87 6.76 -16.11
N ASP A 170 5.82 6.93 -17.43
CA ASP A 170 6.08 8.20 -18.09
C ASP A 170 5.05 9.27 -17.69
N THR A 171 3.78 8.89 -17.56
CA THR A 171 2.70 9.80 -17.14
C THR A 171 2.86 10.21 -15.69
N VAL A 172 3.14 9.25 -14.80
CA VAL A 172 3.40 9.55 -13.39
C VAL A 172 4.61 10.47 -13.26
N TYR A 173 5.72 10.16 -13.93
CA TYR A 173 6.91 11.00 -13.89
C TYR A 173 6.60 12.45 -14.30
N GLN A 174 5.83 12.65 -15.38
CA GLN A 174 5.39 13.99 -15.78
C GLN A 174 4.52 14.69 -14.71
N ILE A 175 3.67 13.95 -14.00
CA ILE A 175 2.91 14.49 -12.87
C ILE A 175 3.88 14.91 -11.75
N GLU A 176 4.81 14.05 -11.36
CA GLU A 176 5.78 14.33 -10.30
C GLU A 176 6.62 15.58 -10.62
N GLN A 177 7.06 15.76 -11.87
CA GLN A 177 7.78 16.96 -12.30
C GLN A 177 6.92 18.23 -12.20
N LYS A 178 5.61 18.14 -12.45
CA LYS A 178 4.71 19.30 -12.41
C LYS A 178 4.27 19.67 -11.01
N THR A 179 4.08 18.67 -10.14
CA THR A 179 3.59 18.88 -8.77
C THR A 179 4.72 18.96 -7.75
N ASN A 180 5.95 18.57 -8.12
CA ASN A 180 7.09 18.39 -7.23
C ASN A 180 6.81 17.42 -6.06
N ILE A 181 5.92 16.45 -6.30
CA ILE A 181 5.60 15.38 -5.35
C ILE A 181 6.23 14.11 -5.90
N LEU A 182 7.19 13.55 -5.17
CA LEU A 182 7.89 12.33 -5.57
C LEU A 182 7.25 11.09 -4.95
N GLY A 183 7.43 9.94 -5.60
CA GLY A 183 7.02 8.65 -5.07
C GLY A 183 5.52 8.39 -5.15
N LEU A 184 4.83 8.92 -6.16
CA LEU A 184 3.37 8.79 -6.29
C LEU A 184 2.89 7.32 -6.31
N LEU A 185 3.74 6.39 -6.77
CA LEU A 185 3.43 4.96 -6.91
C LEU A 185 3.78 4.09 -5.69
N THR A 186 4.30 4.64 -4.60
CA THR A 186 4.77 3.82 -3.46
C THR A 186 3.68 3.45 -2.45
N SER A 187 2.73 4.35 -2.20
CA SER A 187 1.68 4.23 -1.16
C SER A 187 0.30 4.53 -1.77
N ASN A 188 -0.53 5.34 -1.11
CA ASN A 188 -1.76 5.91 -1.65
C ASN A 188 -1.58 7.36 -2.13
N LYS A 189 -0.33 7.83 -2.26
CA LYS A 189 0.01 9.23 -2.54
C LYS A 189 -0.62 9.75 -3.83
N ILE A 190 -0.69 8.93 -4.88
CA ILE A 190 -1.37 9.30 -6.13
C ILE A 190 -2.89 9.47 -5.97
N TRP A 191 -3.53 8.72 -5.07
CA TRP A 191 -4.94 8.92 -4.72
C TRP A 191 -5.13 10.18 -3.88
N GLU A 192 -4.21 10.46 -2.95
CA GLU A 192 -4.19 11.69 -2.18
C GLU A 192 -4.08 12.91 -3.11
N LEU A 193 -3.21 12.84 -4.13
CA LEU A 193 -3.09 13.87 -5.16
C LEU A 193 -4.42 14.08 -5.90
N LEU A 194 -5.07 13.00 -6.34
CA LEU A 194 -6.35 13.10 -7.06
C LEU A 194 -7.45 13.72 -6.19
N VAL A 195 -7.52 13.37 -4.90
CA VAL A 195 -8.47 13.96 -3.95
C VAL A 195 -8.13 15.42 -3.67
N ALA A 196 -6.85 15.75 -3.53
CA ALA A 196 -6.39 17.12 -3.29
C ALA A 196 -6.68 18.04 -4.49
N ASP A 197 -6.50 17.57 -5.72
CA ASP A 197 -6.87 18.31 -6.94
C ASP A 197 -8.37 18.66 -6.96
N ILE A 198 -9.24 17.74 -6.52
CA ILE A 198 -10.69 17.99 -6.41
C ILE A 198 -11.00 19.03 -5.34
N LEU A 199 -10.29 19.00 -4.21
CA LEU A 199 -10.52 19.90 -3.07
C LEU A 199 -9.78 21.23 -3.16
N GLY A 200 -8.93 21.44 -4.17
CA GLY A 200 -8.06 22.62 -4.25
C GLY A 200 -6.94 22.61 -3.19
N HIS A 201 -6.54 21.44 -2.71
CA HIS A 201 -5.43 21.29 -1.76
C HIS A 201 -4.11 20.96 -2.49
N THR A 202 -2.99 21.18 -1.82
CA THR A 202 -1.65 20.76 -2.25
C THR A 202 -1.15 19.64 -1.35
N VAL A 203 -0.82 18.49 -1.94
CA VAL A 203 -0.25 17.35 -1.20
C VAL A 203 1.20 17.64 -0.82
N ASN A 204 1.55 17.32 0.42
CA ASN A 204 2.91 17.42 0.93
C ASN A 204 3.75 16.19 0.55
N SER A 205 5.05 16.41 0.43
CA SER A 205 6.03 15.31 0.40
C SER A 205 6.06 14.56 1.74
N GLU A 206 6.47 13.30 1.72
CA GLU A 206 6.45 12.38 2.88
C GLU A 206 7.26 12.84 4.11
N GLN A 207 8.07 13.89 3.99
CA GLN A 207 8.87 14.43 5.09
C GLN A 207 8.11 15.41 5.99
N LYS A 208 6.86 15.77 5.66
CA LYS A 208 6.04 16.69 6.46
C LYS A 208 5.01 15.93 7.31
N LYS A 209 4.56 16.58 8.38
CA LYS A 209 3.69 16.00 9.43
C LYS A 209 2.25 15.70 8.97
N HIS A 210 1.76 16.38 7.93
CA HIS A 210 0.38 16.32 7.45
C HIS A 210 0.34 16.03 5.94
N ASP A 211 -0.72 15.37 5.46
CA ASP A 211 -0.80 14.90 4.08
C ASP A 211 -1.00 16.03 3.06
N ALA A 212 -1.80 17.05 3.37
CA ALA A 212 -2.10 18.14 2.44
C ALA A 212 -2.32 19.48 3.15
N VAL A 213 -2.22 20.58 2.39
CA VAL A 213 -2.52 21.95 2.83
C VAL A 213 -3.41 22.68 1.82
N ASP A 214 -4.26 23.60 2.28
CA ASP A 214 -4.94 24.54 1.37
C ASP A 214 -4.15 25.86 1.20
N GLU A 215 -4.69 26.77 0.38
CA GLU A 215 -4.08 28.09 0.13
C GLU A 215 -4.02 28.99 1.38
N LEU A 216 -4.83 28.70 2.40
CA LEU A 216 -4.86 29.43 3.67
C LEU A 216 -3.90 28.84 4.71
N GLY A 217 -3.19 27.76 4.36
CA GLY A 217 -2.27 27.06 5.26
C GLY A 217 -2.96 26.12 6.25
N ASN A 218 -4.26 25.83 6.08
CA ASN A 218 -4.93 24.79 6.85
C ASN A 218 -4.38 23.42 6.44
N THR A 219 -4.14 22.54 7.41
CA THR A 219 -3.61 21.19 7.15
C THR A 219 -4.69 20.12 7.22
N PHE A 220 -4.47 19.03 6.51
CA PHE A 220 -5.41 17.93 6.37
C PHE A 220 -4.70 16.58 6.41
N GLU A 221 -5.32 15.62 7.09
CA GLU A 221 -4.96 14.20 7.09
C GLU A 221 -5.86 13.45 6.12
N TYR A 222 -5.30 12.60 5.27
CA TYR A 222 -6.04 11.86 4.25
C TYR A 222 -6.12 10.37 4.59
N LYS A 223 -7.28 9.78 4.34
CA LYS A 223 -7.45 8.31 4.33
C LYS A 223 -8.24 7.89 3.12
N ILE A 224 -7.67 6.94 2.40
CA ILE A 224 -8.23 6.40 1.15
C ILE A 224 -8.82 5.02 1.42
N SER A 225 -10.03 4.77 0.92
CA SER A 225 -10.66 3.45 0.90
C SER A 225 -11.15 3.11 -0.50
N GLY A 226 -11.24 1.81 -0.81
CA GLY A 226 -11.99 1.37 -1.98
C GLY A 226 -13.49 1.27 -1.70
N ASP A 227 -14.22 0.65 -2.62
CA ASP A 227 -15.68 0.49 -2.61
C ASP A 227 -16.31 -0.01 -1.30
N LYS A 228 -15.56 -0.73 -0.46
CA LYS A 228 -16.05 -1.24 0.83
C LYS A 228 -16.28 -0.13 1.86
N LYS A 229 -15.82 1.11 1.63
CA LYS A 229 -15.93 2.25 2.56
C LYS A 229 -15.46 1.89 3.97
N VAL A 230 -14.27 1.29 4.05
CA VAL A 230 -13.57 0.96 5.29
C VAL A 230 -12.17 1.56 5.24
N TRP A 231 -11.94 2.55 6.08
CA TRP A 231 -10.65 3.19 6.27
C TRP A 231 -9.93 2.54 7.43
N THR A 232 -8.66 2.18 7.23
CA THR A 232 -7.86 1.59 8.30
C THR A 232 -6.91 2.63 8.86
N PHE A 233 -7.10 2.97 10.12
CA PHE A 233 -6.15 3.77 10.88
C PHE A 233 -5.16 2.81 11.52
N GLN A 234 -3.90 2.91 11.14
CA GLN A 234 -2.85 2.00 11.58
C GLN A 234 -1.86 2.75 12.47
N ASP A 235 -1.35 2.06 13.49
CA ASP A 235 -0.34 2.57 14.41
C ASP A 235 -0.74 3.88 15.11
N ILE A 236 -2.03 4.01 15.42
CA ILE A 236 -2.62 5.17 16.10
C ILE A 236 -2.31 5.15 17.60
N SER A 237 -1.09 5.56 17.96
CA SER A 237 -0.74 5.93 19.34
C SER A 237 -1.43 7.23 19.75
N ASP A 238 -1.37 7.58 21.04
CA ASP A 238 -1.93 8.84 21.53
C ASP A 238 -1.27 10.04 20.84
N ASN A 239 0.05 10.03 20.62
CA ASN A 239 0.75 11.09 19.89
C ASN A 239 0.23 11.25 18.44
N VAL A 240 -0.07 10.15 17.76
CA VAL A 240 -0.64 10.21 16.39
C VAL A 240 -2.05 10.78 16.43
N LEU A 241 -2.88 10.32 17.37
CA LEU A 241 -4.24 10.83 17.53
C LEU A 241 -4.27 12.31 17.92
N ASP A 242 -3.35 12.76 18.78
CA ASP A 242 -3.20 14.17 19.15
C ASP A 242 -2.69 15.00 17.98
N SER A 243 -1.90 14.42 17.08
CA SER A 243 -1.45 15.13 15.88
C SER A 243 -2.62 15.49 14.96
N TYR A 244 -3.60 14.59 14.81
CA TYR A 244 -4.82 14.83 14.02
C TYR A 244 -5.68 15.97 14.55
N LEU A 245 -5.63 16.26 15.85
CA LEU A 245 -6.39 17.37 16.45
C LEU A 245 -5.92 18.75 15.96
N ASN A 246 -4.72 18.83 15.39
CA ASN A 246 -4.18 20.08 14.84
C ASN A 246 -4.60 20.33 13.40
N ASP A 247 -5.16 19.31 12.72
CA ASP A 247 -5.65 19.46 11.35
C ASP A 247 -6.96 20.22 11.32
N LYS A 248 -7.24 20.87 10.19
CA LYS A 248 -8.54 21.50 9.95
C LYS A 248 -9.63 20.46 9.80
N ALA A 249 -9.33 19.37 9.11
CA ALA A 249 -10.22 18.23 8.92
C ALA A 249 -9.44 16.95 8.59
N ILE A 250 -10.08 15.82 8.85
CA ILE A 250 -9.64 14.51 8.36
C ILE A 250 -10.49 14.19 7.14
N ILE A 251 -9.84 14.01 5.99
CA ILE A 251 -10.47 13.70 4.70
C ILE A 251 -10.56 12.19 4.53
N LEU A 252 -11.78 11.67 4.46
CA LEU A 252 -12.06 10.28 4.12
C LEU A 252 -12.53 10.21 2.67
N ALA A 253 -11.71 9.64 1.79
CA ALA A 253 -12.08 9.47 0.38
C ALA A 253 -12.37 8.00 0.04
N VAL A 254 -13.35 7.80 -0.83
CA VAL A 254 -13.66 6.51 -1.46
C VAL A 254 -13.26 6.58 -2.92
N VAL A 255 -12.41 5.66 -3.37
CA VAL A 255 -11.91 5.62 -4.75
C VAL A 255 -12.35 4.35 -5.48
N ASN A 256 -12.61 4.50 -6.78
CA ASN A 256 -12.74 3.38 -7.70
C ASN A 256 -11.38 3.07 -8.32
N LYS A 257 -10.76 1.99 -7.83
CA LYS A 257 -9.41 1.57 -8.24
C LYS A 257 -9.33 1.08 -9.68
N SER A 258 -10.44 0.58 -10.23
CA SER A 258 -10.49 0.02 -11.57
C SER A 258 -10.61 1.07 -12.67
N ILE A 259 -10.95 2.31 -12.32
CA ILE A 259 -11.05 3.41 -13.29
C ILE A 259 -10.24 4.64 -12.86
N PHE A 260 -9.41 4.58 -11.82
CA PHE A 260 -8.73 5.78 -11.27
C PHE A 260 -9.68 6.98 -11.10
N GLY A 261 -10.68 6.82 -10.23
CA GLY A 261 -11.67 7.86 -9.95
C GLY A 261 -11.99 7.98 -8.46
N VAL A 262 -12.37 9.17 -8.02
CA VAL A 262 -12.91 9.42 -6.68
C VAL A 262 -14.43 9.33 -6.74
N ARG A 263 -15.03 8.57 -5.82
CA ARG A 263 -16.48 8.38 -5.72
C ARG A 263 -17.13 9.27 -4.69
N ASP A 264 -16.56 9.30 -3.49
CA ASP A 264 -17.09 10.07 -2.37
C ASP A 264 -15.93 10.74 -1.64
N ILE A 265 -16.16 11.94 -1.13
CA ILE A 265 -15.23 12.63 -0.24
C ILE A 265 -16.00 13.10 0.99
N TYR A 266 -15.52 12.75 2.17
CA TYR A 266 -16.09 13.20 3.43
C TYR A 266 -15.07 14.03 4.20
N MET A 267 -15.48 15.23 4.62
CA MET A 267 -14.69 16.09 5.49
C MET A 267 -15.17 15.92 6.93
N CYS A 268 -14.30 15.40 7.79
CA CYS A 268 -14.65 15.04 9.16
C CYS A 268 -13.99 15.98 10.17
N ASN A 269 -14.74 16.36 11.21
CA ASN A 269 -14.23 17.09 12.35
C ASN A 269 -13.19 16.23 13.11
N PRO A 270 -11.96 16.72 13.33
CA PRO A 270 -10.91 15.94 13.96
C PRO A 270 -11.23 15.52 15.40
N ASN A 271 -11.81 16.40 16.22
CA ASN A 271 -12.14 16.08 17.62
C ASN A 271 -13.12 14.91 17.71
N ALA A 272 -14.17 14.93 16.91
CA ALA A 272 -15.18 13.87 16.88
C ALA A 272 -14.58 12.54 16.35
N MET A 273 -13.78 12.61 15.28
CA MET A 273 -13.08 11.44 14.74
C MET A 273 -12.14 10.81 15.77
N VAL A 274 -11.27 11.60 16.39
CA VAL A 274 -10.29 11.13 17.39
C VAL A 274 -10.99 10.51 18.59
N THR A 275 -12.08 11.12 19.07
CA THR A 275 -12.90 10.57 20.17
C THR A 275 -13.41 9.17 19.80
N LEU A 276 -13.95 9.00 18.60
CA LEU A 276 -14.46 7.72 18.14
C LEU A 276 -13.36 6.67 17.93
N LEU A 277 -12.20 7.08 17.38
CA LEU A 277 -11.04 6.22 17.21
C LEU A 277 -10.51 5.72 18.57
N ARG A 278 -10.39 6.60 19.57
CA ARG A 278 -10.00 6.23 20.95
C ARG A 278 -10.96 5.21 21.55
N LYS A 279 -12.27 5.48 21.50
CA LYS A 279 -13.31 4.56 22.00
C LYS A 279 -13.23 3.18 21.34
N LYS A 280 -13.05 3.14 20.02
CA LYS A 280 -12.91 1.88 19.27
C LYS A 280 -11.63 1.14 19.62
N LEU A 281 -10.52 1.85 19.76
CA LEU A 281 -9.23 1.27 20.13
C LEU A 281 -9.31 0.66 21.53
N GLN A 282 -9.85 1.38 22.51
CA GLN A 282 -10.07 0.88 23.87
C GLN A 282 -10.96 -0.37 23.88
N LYS A 283 -12.09 -0.34 23.15
CA LYS A 283 -12.98 -1.51 23.03
C LYS A 283 -12.26 -2.73 22.44
N LYS A 284 -11.39 -2.52 21.44
CA LYS A 284 -10.57 -3.59 20.84
C LYS A 284 -9.57 -4.15 21.86
N ILE A 285 -8.93 -3.28 22.64
CA ILE A 285 -7.97 -3.67 23.69
C ILE A 285 -8.68 -4.51 24.75
N LEU A 286 -9.78 -4.02 25.33
CA LEU A 286 -10.57 -4.73 26.35
C LEU A 286 -11.03 -6.10 25.86
N LYS A 287 -11.62 -6.17 24.65
CA LYS A 287 -12.09 -7.45 24.07
C LYS A 287 -10.97 -8.46 23.88
N LYS A 288 -9.74 -8.01 23.59
CA LYS A 288 -8.58 -8.91 23.47
C LYS A 288 -8.08 -9.35 24.85
N MET A 289 -8.05 -8.44 25.82
CA MET A 289 -7.69 -8.75 27.21
C MET A 289 -8.64 -9.79 27.82
N GLU A 290 -9.96 -9.66 27.60
CA GLU A 290 -10.97 -10.63 28.04
C GLU A 290 -10.73 -12.05 27.48
N LYS A 291 -10.12 -12.15 26.30
CA LYS A 291 -9.78 -13.42 25.64
C LYS A 291 -8.38 -13.93 25.99
N GLY A 292 -7.63 -13.23 26.85
CA GLY A 292 -6.21 -13.52 27.10
C GLY A 292 -5.31 -13.28 25.88
N GLU A 293 -5.81 -12.59 24.84
CA GLU A 293 -5.05 -12.27 23.64
C GLU A 293 -4.29 -10.95 23.80
N LYS A 294 -3.08 -10.88 23.21
CA LYS A 294 -2.33 -9.61 23.14
C LYS A 294 -2.78 -8.76 21.96
N VAL A 295 -2.78 -7.44 22.16
CA VAL A 295 -3.01 -6.47 21.08
C VAL A 295 -1.71 -6.34 20.29
N THR A 296 -1.77 -6.78 19.04
CA THR A 296 -0.62 -6.84 18.13
C THR A 296 -0.42 -5.50 17.42
N ARG A 297 -1.49 -4.86 16.95
CA ARG A 297 -1.39 -3.53 16.33
C ARG A 297 -2.47 -2.59 16.84
N LEU A 298 -2.05 -1.36 17.17
CA LEU A 298 -2.92 -0.24 17.47
C LEU A 298 -3.56 0.24 16.17
N SER A 299 -4.55 -0.52 15.71
CA SER A 299 -5.25 -0.25 14.46
C SER A 299 -6.75 -0.38 14.64
N VAL A 300 -7.47 0.48 13.96
CA VAL A 300 -8.93 0.53 13.98
C VAL A 300 -9.44 0.61 12.55
N ALA A 301 -10.39 -0.27 12.23
CA ALA A 301 -11.20 -0.14 11.04
C ALA A 301 -12.33 0.86 11.32
N PHE A 302 -12.38 1.93 10.55
CA PHE A 302 -13.44 2.93 10.52
C PHE A 302 -14.31 2.64 9.30
N GLY A 303 -15.56 2.23 9.51
CA GLY A 303 -16.46 1.82 8.42
C GLY A 303 -17.67 2.73 8.27
N LYS A 304 -18.53 2.42 7.30
CA LYS A 304 -19.77 3.17 7.00
C LYS A 304 -20.59 3.55 8.24
N ARG A 305 -20.81 2.64 9.20
CA ARG A 305 -21.58 2.94 10.42
C ARG A 305 -20.96 4.07 11.24
N ASN A 306 -19.63 4.12 11.31
CA ASN A 306 -18.93 5.18 12.04
C ASN A 306 -19.00 6.52 11.32
N LEU A 307 -18.93 6.50 10.00
CA LEU A 307 -19.14 7.68 9.19
C LEU A 307 -20.56 8.24 9.37
N MET A 308 -21.59 7.39 9.35
CA MET A 308 -22.97 7.82 9.57
C MET A 308 -23.16 8.46 10.95
N GLU A 309 -22.55 7.90 12.00
CA GLU A 309 -22.58 8.49 13.36
C GLU A 309 -21.99 9.91 13.37
N LEU A 310 -20.91 10.17 12.61
CA LEU A 310 -20.37 11.53 12.47
C LEU A 310 -21.29 12.44 11.66
N ILE A 311 -21.90 11.95 10.58
CA ILE A 311 -22.81 12.75 9.73
C ILE A 311 -24.07 13.14 10.51
N GLU A 312 -24.72 12.18 11.19
CA GLU A 312 -25.91 12.41 11.99
C GLU A 312 -25.65 13.38 13.16
N GLY A 313 -24.44 13.35 13.72
CA GLY A 313 -24.00 14.31 14.74
C GLY A 313 -23.56 15.67 14.21
N GLY A 314 -23.59 15.92 12.90
CA GLY A 314 -23.11 17.17 12.29
C GLY A 314 -21.58 17.34 12.32
N TYR A 315 -20.83 16.26 12.55
CA TYR A 315 -19.37 16.24 12.64
C TYR A 315 -18.69 15.78 11.35
N ALA A 316 -19.44 15.41 10.32
CA ALA A 316 -18.91 15.11 9.00
C ALA A 316 -19.87 15.58 7.91
N GLN A 317 -19.31 16.00 6.77
CA GLN A 317 -20.08 16.38 5.59
C GLN A 317 -19.56 15.65 4.34
N CYS A 318 -20.48 15.26 3.46
CA CYS A 318 -20.17 14.73 2.13
C CYS A 318 -19.93 15.92 1.20
N LEU A 319 -18.76 15.95 0.54
CA LEU A 319 -18.37 17.01 -0.40
C LEU A 319 -18.56 16.60 -1.86
N LEU A 320 -18.54 15.30 -2.12
CA LEU A 320 -18.78 14.68 -3.43
C LEU A 320 -19.71 13.49 -3.25
#